data_AF-A0A7K3LT47-F1
#
_entry.id   AF-A0A7K3LT47-F1
#
_cell.length_a   1.000
_cell.length_b   1.000
_cell.length_c   1.000
_cell.angle_alpha   90.00
_cell.angle_beta   90.00
_cell.angle_gamma   90.00
#
_symmetry.space_group_name_H-M   'P 1'
#
loop_
_entity.id
_entity.type
_entity.pdbx_description
1 polymer ?
#
loop_
_entity_poly.entity_id
_entity_poly.type
_entity_poly.pdbx_seq_one_letter_code
_entity_poly.pdbx_strand_id
1 'polypeptide(L)'
;MMPLMSFTVGTNDFRRALRAVAPNACRDEVLPAICRVRCYVDSENVTVSATDRFTAALGLVSVWETSPLTPVVDGVIDLGLPDIAKILAVFTAGKDKADAPEWQLRVELLEKRTIAEGDRPETSSLTVRITDVSGMISGEVLDLPALTPHENFPDLPQLFATHLEKPSGQLDLFGVSGELLARLKTAARVYGDEPLVLSTPGAERAPIIARCGDSFLGLVMPVNLGPAEDSYQADQAAWQRRLPVPSVTKVVELDEIVGRGAENDDEVRRAAAEIVVAVQFGSAAMLQRRLGIGYKKAERILNQLELAGVVGPKQGSRARKVLFSATDVEGALAQLDQHTAGDK
;
A
#
# COMPACT_ATOMS: atom_id res chain seq x y z
N MET A 1 12.03 41.44 0.73
CA MET A 1 12.55 40.64 -0.39
C MET A 1 11.40 39.79 -0.88
N MET A 2 11.01 39.87 -2.15
CA MET A 2 9.94 39.00 -2.65
C MET A 2 10.49 37.57 -2.79
N PRO A 3 9.71 36.54 -2.39
CA PRO A 3 10.11 35.16 -2.57
C PRO A 3 10.13 34.79 -4.06
N LEU A 4 11.08 33.92 -4.45
CA LEU A 4 11.10 33.29 -5.77
C LEU A 4 9.93 32.30 -5.93
N MET A 5 9.53 31.67 -4.82
CA MET A 5 8.46 30.69 -4.74
C MET A 5 7.87 30.74 -3.33
N SER A 6 6.54 30.65 -3.19
CA SER A 6 5.84 30.62 -1.91
C SER A 6 4.60 29.75 -2.02
N PHE A 7 4.44 28.79 -1.11
CA PHE A 7 3.29 27.88 -1.07
C PHE A 7 2.99 27.43 0.36
N THR A 8 1.77 26.94 0.58
CA THR A 8 1.32 26.44 1.90
C THR A 8 0.94 24.97 1.81
N VAL A 9 1.38 24.18 2.78
CA VAL A 9 1.10 22.74 2.90
C VAL A 9 0.64 22.37 4.30
N GLY A 10 -0.07 21.25 4.43
CA GLY A 10 -0.39 20.67 5.73
C GLY A 10 0.87 20.20 6.47
N THR A 11 1.04 20.59 7.73
CA THR A 11 2.22 20.26 8.54
C THR A 11 2.39 18.75 8.69
N ASN A 12 1.30 18.02 8.98
CA ASN A 12 1.36 16.56 9.13
C ASN A 12 1.75 15.88 7.81
N ASP A 13 1.16 16.32 6.70
CA ASP A 13 1.39 15.73 5.38
C ASP A 13 2.85 15.92 4.92
N PHE A 14 3.35 17.16 5.01
CA PHE A 14 4.75 17.46 4.66
C PHE A 14 5.75 16.67 5.52
N ARG A 15 5.49 16.55 6.82
CA ARG A 15 6.32 15.72 7.71
C ARG A 15 6.27 14.25 7.36
N ARG A 16 5.10 13.72 6.99
CA ARG A 16 4.93 12.32 6.62
C ARG A 16 5.76 12.01 5.38
N ALA A 17 5.66 12.84 4.35
CA ALA A 17 6.45 12.72 3.13
C ALA A 17 7.97 12.77 3.43
N LEU A 18 8.44 13.77 4.17
CA LEU A 18 9.85 13.88 4.55
C LEU A 18 10.36 12.66 5.33
N ARG A 19 9.59 12.15 6.29
CA ARG A 19 9.96 10.96 7.09
C ARG A 19 9.99 9.68 6.27
N ALA A 20 9.08 9.54 5.31
CA ALA A 20 9.00 8.36 4.45
C ALA A 20 10.11 8.36 3.38
N VAL A 21 10.48 9.53 2.87
CA VAL A 21 11.41 9.68 1.75
C VAL A 21 12.88 9.73 2.21
N ALA A 22 13.21 10.51 3.24
CA ALA A 22 14.59 10.75 3.68
C ALA A 22 15.44 9.49 3.97
N PRO A 23 14.88 8.35 4.46
CA PRO A 23 15.64 7.11 4.62
C PRO A 23 16.26 6.56 3.33
N ASN A 24 15.73 6.93 2.16
CA ASN A 24 16.15 6.47 0.85
C ASN A 24 17.17 7.42 0.18
N ALA A 25 17.55 8.52 0.82
CA ALA A 25 18.56 9.43 0.30
C ALA A 25 19.98 8.86 0.43
N CYS A 26 20.82 9.16 -0.55
CA CYS A 26 22.24 8.84 -0.49
C CYS A 26 22.92 9.56 0.69
N ARG A 27 23.90 8.88 1.30
CA ARG A 27 24.77 9.45 2.34
C ARG A 27 26.26 9.40 1.96
N ASP A 28 26.55 8.97 0.74
CA ASP A 28 27.90 8.87 0.21
C ASP A 28 28.30 10.21 -0.41
N GLU A 29 29.18 10.95 0.27
CA GLU A 29 29.67 12.26 -0.17
C GLU A 29 30.39 12.23 -1.53
N VAL A 30 30.80 11.05 -2.02
CA VAL A 30 31.35 10.86 -3.37
C VAL A 30 30.26 11.05 -4.45
N LEU A 31 28.98 10.94 -4.08
CA LEU A 31 27.82 11.13 -4.96
C LEU A 31 26.97 12.34 -4.52
N PRO A 32 27.53 13.57 -4.51
CA PRO A 32 26.86 14.75 -3.95
C PRO A 32 25.60 15.17 -4.72
N ALA A 33 25.44 14.68 -5.96
CA ALA A 33 24.24 14.89 -6.76
C ALA A 33 22.99 14.34 -6.06
N ILE A 34 23.08 13.22 -5.34
CA ILE A 34 21.94 12.50 -4.75
C ILE A 34 21.93 12.51 -3.21
N CYS A 35 22.89 13.17 -2.56
CA CYS A 35 22.93 13.38 -1.11
C CYS A 35 22.00 14.51 -0.65
N ARG A 36 20.73 14.43 -1.05
CA ARG A 36 19.72 15.47 -0.85
C ARG A 36 18.31 14.89 -0.89
N VAL A 37 17.36 15.66 -0.37
CA VAL A 37 15.93 15.47 -0.64
C VAL A 37 15.52 16.57 -1.61
N ARG A 38 14.92 16.19 -2.74
CA ARG A 38 14.43 17.10 -3.77
C ARG A 38 12.92 17.22 -3.70
N CYS A 39 12.42 18.44 -3.55
CA CYS A 39 11.01 18.76 -3.66
C CYS A 39 10.74 19.37 -5.03
N TYR A 40 9.93 18.69 -5.85
CA TYR A 40 9.33 19.27 -7.05
C TYR A 40 8.05 19.97 -6.62
N VAL A 41 7.89 21.23 -6.97
CA VAL A 41 6.77 22.06 -6.55
C VAL A 41 6.01 22.49 -7.80
N ASP A 42 4.72 22.26 -7.81
CA ASP A 42 3.76 22.81 -8.77
C ASP A 42 2.59 23.46 -8.03
N SER A 43 1.59 23.95 -8.76
CA SER A 43 0.44 24.65 -8.17
C SER A 43 -0.46 23.78 -7.28
N GLU A 44 -0.42 22.46 -7.45
CA GLU A 44 -1.31 21.51 -6.77
C GLU A 44 -0.57 20.67 -5.72
N ASN A 45 0.70 20.35 -5.97
CA ASN A 45 1.45 19.38 -5.19
C ASN A 45 2.91 19.76 -4.98
N VAL A 46 3.45 19.26 -3.87
CA VAL A 46 4.87 19.11 -3.62
C VAL A 46 5.19 17.63 -3.66
N THR A 47 5.96 17.22 -4.66
CA THR A 47 6.51 15.86 -4.74
C THR A 47 7.89 15.82 -4.09
N VAL A 48 7.96 15.25 -2.89
CA VAL A 48 9.19 15.04 -2.10
C VAL A 48 9.88 13.78 -2.58
N SER A 49 11.17 13.84 -2.89
CA SER A 49 11.88 12.72 -3.52
C SER A 49 13.31 12.53 -3.02
N ALA A 50 13.78 11.27 -3.01
CA ALA A 50 15.15 10.92 -2.68
C ALA A 50 15.54 9.54 -3.24
N THR A 51 16.84 9.33 -3.45
CA THR A 51 17.40 8.05 -3.92
C THR A 51 18.84 7.84 -3.46
N ASP A 52 19.26 6.58 -3.40
CA ASP A 52 20.63 6.14 -3.14
C ASP A 52 21.17 5.18 -4.21
N ARG A 53 20.57 5.20 -5.42
CA ARG A 53 20.79 4.29 -6.57
C ARG A 53 20.19 2.88 -6.43
N PHE A 54 19.92 2.41 -5.22
CA PHE A 54 19.31 1.10 -4.99
C PHE A 54 17.85 1.19 -4.56
N THR A 55 17.50 2.31 -3.94
CA THR A 55 16.15 2.68 -3.55
C THR A 55 15.81 4.05 -4.09
N ALA A 56 14.53 4.28 -4.34
CA ALA A 56 13.97 5.59 -4.62
C ALA A 56 12.64 5.73 -3.89
N ALA A 57 12.27 6.96 -3.53
CA ALA A 57 10.99 7.24 -2.89
C ALA A 57 10.42 8.57 -3.36
N LEU A 58 9.09 8.60 -3.47
CA LEU A 58 8.27 9.78 -3.69
C LEU A 58 7.21 9.87 -2.58
N GLY A 59 7.10 11.03 -1.96
CA GLY A 59 5.99 11.40 -1.09
C GLY A 59 5.26 12.58 -1.69
N LEU A 60 3.95 12.47 -1.86
CA LEU A 60 3.11 13.53 -2.38
C LEU A 60 2.52 14.35 -1.23
N VAL A 61 2.45 15.67 -1.39
CA VAL A 61 1.91 16.61 -0.41
C VAL A 61 1.08 17.65 -1.15
N SER A 62 -0.17 17.86 -0.75
CA SER A 62 -1.04 18.83 -1.45
C SER A 62 -0.72 20.27 -1.05
N VAL A 63 -0.77 21.17 -2.03
CA VAL A 63 -0.70 22.62 -1.84
C VAL A 63 -2.11 23.16 -1.60
N TRP A 64 -2.30 23.91 -0.52
CA TRP A 64 -3.64 24.31 -0.05
C TRP A 64 -4.01 25.75 -0.40
N GLU A 65 -3.08 26.68 -0.29
CA GLU A 65 -3.32 28.09 -0.58
C GLU A 65 -2.17 28.68 -1.39
N THR A 66 -2.51 29.24 -2.54
CA THR A 66 -1.64 30.08 -3.35
C THR A 66 -2.10 31.52 -3.19
N SER A 67 -1.22 32.39 -2.68
CA SER A 67 -1.54 33.82 -2.63
C SER A 67 -1.72 34.32 -4.06
N PRO A 68 -2.84 34.96 -4.42
CA PRO A 68 -3.08 35.43 -5.79
C PRO A 68 -2.08 36.50 -6.25
N LEU A 69 -1.32 37.09 -5.32
CA LEU A 69 -0.26 38.07 -5.58
C LEU A 69 1.12 37.42 -5.84
N THR A 70 1.26 36.13 -5.53
CA THR A 70 2.49 35.34 -5.69
C THR A 70 2.09 33.93 -6.11
N PRO A 71 1.78 33.72 -7.42
CA PRO A 71 1.45 32.40 -7.92
C PRO A 71 2.61 31.44 -7.64
N VAL A 72 2.29 30.18 -7.38
CA VAL A 72 3.32 29.15 -7.26
C VAL A 72 4.00 29.04 -8.62
N VAL A 73 5.30 29.29 -8.62
CA VAL A 73 6.15 29.09 -9.79
C VAL A 73 6.64 27.66 -9.71
N ASP A 74 6.39 26.88 -10.75
CA ASP A 74 6.91 25.52 -10.85
C ASP A 74 8.43 25.53 -10.64
N GLY A 75 8.92 24.61 -9.84
CA GLY A 75 10.35 24.60 -9.56
C GLY A 75 10.79 23.50 -8.61
N VAL A 76 12.03 23.65 -8.17
CA VAL A 76 12.72 22.64 -7.39
C VAL A 76 13.38 23.25 -6.17
N ILE A 77 13.21 22.61 -5.03
CA ILE A 77 13.90 22.92 -3.80
C ILE A 77 14.70 21.68 -3.38
N ASP A 78 16.02 21.81 -3.31
CA ASP A 78 16.90 20.76 -2.80
C ASP A 78 17.31 21.09 -1.35
N LEU A 79 17.14 20.12 -0.45
CA LEU A 79 17.46 20.24 0.98
C LEU A 79 18.46 19.16 1.41
N GLY A 80 19.37 19.54 2.31
CA GLY A 80 20.30 18.60 2.94
C GLY A 80 19.61 17.74 4.00
N LEU A 81 20.11 16.52 4.22
CA LEU A 81 19.58 15.62 5.26
C LEU A 81 19.62 16.20 6.69
N PRO A 82 20.67 16.94 7.11
CA PRO A 82 20.66 17.60 8.41
C PRO A 82 19.53 18.62 8.54
N ASP A 83 19.16 19.30 7.45
CA ASP A 83 18.11 20.30 7.44
C ASP A 83 16.73 19.65 7.48
N ILE A 84 16.54 18.51 6.80
CA ILE A 84 15.32 17.69 6.97
C ILE A 84 15.12 17.32 8.45
N ALA A 85 16.18 16.91 9.15
CA ALA A 85 16.09 16.59 10.57
C ALA A 85 15.66 17.80 11.42
N LYS A 86 16.17 19.01 11.10
CA LYS A 86 15.75 20.25 11.77
C LYS A 86 14.27 20.56 11.52
N ILE A 87 13.79 20.46 10.28
CA ILE A 87 12.37 20.66 9.94
C ILE A 87 11.51 19.70 10.76
N LEU A 88 11.89 18.42 10.81
CA LEU A 88 11.16 17.39 11.54
C LEU A 88 11.18 17.58 13.06
N ALA A 89 12.21 18.24 13.60
CA ALA A 89 12.35 18.56 15.02
C ALA A 89 11.54 19.80 15.42
N VAL A 90 11.59 20.87 14.62
CA VAL A 90 10.92 22.15 14.91
C VAL A 90 9.41 22.06 14.73
N PHE A 91 8.96 21.66 13.54
CA PHE A 91 7.55 21.75 13.19
C PHE A 91 6.80 20.48 13.56
N THR A 92 6.56 20.24 14.84
CA THR A 92 5.73 19.10 15.26
C THR A 92 4.25 19.42 15.09
N ALA A 93 3.46 18.46 14.59
CA ALA A 93 2.01 18.61 14.50
C ALA A 93 1.29 17.70 15.50
N GLY A 94 0.15 18.20 15.99
CA GLY A 94 -0.76 17.45 16.84
C GLY A 94 -1.52 16.36 16.07
N LYS A 95 -2.39 15.64 16.78
CA LYS A 95 -3.33 14.71 16.13
C LYS A 95 -4.36 15.52 15.35
N ASP A 96 -4.63 15.09 14.11
CA ASP A 96 -5.74 15.62 13.33
C ASP A 96 -7.05 15.29 14.06
N LYS A 97 -7.76 16.32 14.48
CA LYS A 97 -9.09 16.23 15.11
C LYS A 97 -10.04 17.04 14.24
N ALA A 98 -11.24 16.52 13.99
CA ALA A 98 -12.22 17.13 13.10
C ALA A 98 -12.56 18.60 13.43
N ASP A 99 -12.44 19.00 14.70
CA ASP A 99 -12.77 20.35 15.18
C ASP A 99 -11.53 21.22 15.49
N ALA A 100 -10.32 20.78 15.17
CA ALA A 100 -9.09 21.54 15.43
C ALA A 100 -8.69 22.38 14.20
N PRO A 101 -8.09 23.56 14.39
CA PRO A 101 -7.49 24.31 13.29
C PRO A 101 -6.43 23.46 12.59
N GLU A 102 -6.40 23.54 11.27
CA GLU A 102 -5.49 22.75 10.46
C GLU A 102 -4.05 23.24 10.63
N TRP A 103 -3.13 22.30 10.87
CA TRP A 103 -1.72 22.62 11.00
C TRP A 103 -1.14 22.90 9.61
N GLN A 104 -0.57 24.08 9.42
CA GLN A 104 -0.16 24.58 8.12
C GLN A 104 1.22 25.22 8.18
N LEU A 105 2.06 24.90 7.21
CA LEU A 105 3.37 25.51 7.01
C LEU A 105 3.39 26.29 5.70
N ARG A 106 3.85 27.53 5.77
CA ARG A 106 4.25 28.27 4.57
C ARG A 106 5.73 28.02 4.30
N VAL A 107 6.04 27.63 3.07
CA VAL A 107 7.40 27.40 2.59
C VAL A 107 7.72 28.42 1.52
N GLU A 108 8.85 29.13 1.69
CA GLU A 108 9.28 30.20 0.80
C GLU A 108 10.73 29.97 0.36
N LEU A 109 10.99 30.08 -0.95
CA LEU A 109 12.34 30.12 -1.49
C LEU A 109 12.76 31.57 -1.69
N LEU A 110 13.83 31.98 -1.03
CA LEU A 110 14.35 33.34 -1.00
C LEU A 110 15.73 33.38 -1.65
N GLU A 111 15.96 34.35 -2.55
CA GLU A 111 17.30 34.64 -3.09
C GLU A 111 17.91 35.82 -2.34
N LYS A 112 18.97 35.59 -1.58
CA LYS A 112 19.74 36.65 -0.94
C LYS A 112 20.93 37.00 -1.82
N ARG A 113 20.88 38.19 -2.43
CA ARG A 113 22.01 38.79 -3.14
C ARG A 113 22.83 39.63 -2.17
N THR A 114 24.12 39.33 -2.08
CA THR A 114 25.07 40.15 -1.33
C THR A 114 25.79 41.04 -2.33
N ILE A 115 25.58 42.35 -2.21
CA ILE A 115 26.24 43.35 -3.06
C ILE A 115 27.75 43.30 -2.75
N ALA A 116 28.58 43.39 -3.80
CA ALA A 116 30.03 43.44 -3.67
C ALA A 116 30.46 44.60 -2.76
N GLU A 117 31.12 44.29 -1.64
CA GLU A 117 31.74 45.26 -0.75
C GLU A 117 33.26 45.07 -0.85
N GLY A 118 33.94 46.00 -1.55
CA GLY A 118 35.37 45.89 -1.87
C GLY A 118 35.66 44.88 -3.01
N ASP A 119 36.72 44.08 -2.86
CA ASP A 119 37.18 43.09 -3.87
C ASP A 119 36.39 41.76 -3.87
N ARG A 120 35.30 41.64 -3.09
CA ARG A 120 34.52 40.40 -3.03
C ARG A 120 33.47 40.37 -4.15
N PRO A 121 33.40 39.31 -4.95
CA PRO A 121 32.39 39.20 -6.01
C PRO A 121 30.97 39.14 -5.44
N GLU A 122 30.00 39.60 -6.24
CA GLU A 122 28.57 39.42 -5.93
C GLU A 122 28.27 37.93 -5.79
N THR A 123 27.58 37.57 -4.70
CA THR A 123 27.20 36.18 -4.43
C THR A 123 25.69 36.12 -4.19
N SER A 124 25.01 35.24 -4.92
CA SER A 124 23.63 34.85 -4.66
C SER A 124 23.61 33.56 -3.85
N SER A 125 22.76 33.52 -2.83
CA SER A 125 22.52 32.32 -2.03
C SER A 125 21.02 32.09 -1.88
N LEU A 126 20.62 30.83 -1.92
CA LEU A 126 19.22 30.43 -1.77
C LEU A 126 18.95 30.05 -0.31
N THR A 127 17.83 30.51 0.22
CA THR A 127 17.37 30.19 1.58
C THR A 127 15.94 29.70 1.50
N VAL A 128 15.65 28.56 2.12
CA VAL A 128 14.27 28.10 2.35
C VAL A 128 13.82 28.57 3.71
N ARG A 129 12.76 29.38 3.73
CA ARG A 129 12.08 29.80 4.94
C ARG A 129 10.84 28.97 5.14
N ILE A 130 10.70 28.34 6.30
CA ILE A 130 9.49 27.62 6.69
C ILE A 130 8.89 28.33 7.89
N THR A 131 7.61 28.68 7.80
CA THR A 131 6.88 29.44 8.83
C THR A 131 5.62 28.67 9.22
N ASP A 132 5.37 28.48 10.52
CA ASP A 132 4.05 28.04 10.96
C ASP A 132 3.03 29.17 10.75
N VAL A 133 2.04 28.92 9.91
CA VAL A 133 0.95 29.88 9.63
C VAL A 133 -0.36 29.48 10.28
N SER A 134 -0.40 28.31 10.93
CA SER A 134 -1.57 27.88 11.72
C SER A 134 -1.73 28.64 13.03
N GLY A 135 -0.65 29.26 13.53
CA GLY A 135 -0.60 29.89 14.85
C GLY A 135 -0.53 28.89 16.00
N MET A 136 -0.45 27.59 15.70
CA MET A 136 -0.35 26.51 16.68
C MET A 136 1.06 26.35 17.24
N ILE A 137 2.07 26.79 16.48
CA ILE A 137 3.47 26.86 16.87
C ILE A 137 3.88 28.33 16.85
N SER A 138 3.37 29.08 17.83
CA SER A 138 3.42 30.55 17.88
C SER A 138 4.80 31.14 17.59
N GLY A 139 4.96 31.71 16.39
CA GLY A 139 6.12 32.52 16.00
C GLY A 139 7.34 31.73 15.52
N GLU A 140 7.24 30.41 15.34
CA GLU A 140 8.36 29.60 14.84
C GLU A 140 8.58 29.81 13.34
N VAL A 141 9.80 30.25 13.02
CA VAL A 141 10.31 30.43 11.66
C VAL A 141 11.67 29.74 11.58
N LEU A 142 11.84 28.92 10.55
CA LEU A 142 13.09 28.20 10.31
C LEU A 142 13.66 28.60 8.95
N ASP A 143 14.82 29.25 8.97
CA ASP A 143 15.60 29.57 7.78
C ASP A 143 16.70 28.51 7.57
N LEU A 144 16.71 27.88 6.39
CA LEU A 144 17.62 26.81 6.02
C LEU A 144 18.35 27.15 4.73
N PRO A 145 19.62 26.79 4.57
CA PRO A 145 20.30 26.92 3.29
C PRO A 145 19.63 26.00 2.26
N ALA A 146 19.12 26.55 1.17
CA ALA A 146 18.70 25.72 0.03
C ALA A 146 19.95 25.29 -0.73
N LEU A 147 20.03 24.02 -1.08
CA LEU A 147 21.08 23.55 -1.98
C LEU A 147 20.75 24.02 -3.40
N THR A 148 21.78 24.40 -4.16
CA THR A 148 21.59 24.63 -5.60
C THR A 148 21.10 23.34 -6.25
N PRO A 149 20.00 23.38 -7.02
CA PRO A 149 19.50 22.22 -7.73
C PRO A 149 20.60 21.59 -8.59
N HIS A 150 20.90 20.32 -8.34
CA HIS A 150 21.93 19.61 -9.09
C HIS A 150 21.34 19.00 -10.36
N GLU A 151 21.96 19.26 -11.51
CA GLU A 151 21.47 18.80 -12.82
C GLU A 151 21.45 17.28 -12.94
N ASN A 152 22.47 16.59 -12.39
CA ASN A 152 22.55 15.12 -12.39
C ASN A 152 21.68 14.40 -11.35
N PHE A 153 20.82 15.10 -10.59
CA PHE A 153 19.86 14.40 -9.74
C PHE A 153 18.81 13.76 -10.65
N PRO A 154 18.51 12.45 -10.50
CA PRO A 154 17.63 11.73 -11.41
C PRO A 154 16.20 12.24 -11.36
N ASP A 155 15.51 12.20 -12.49
CA ASP A 155 14.08 12.48 -12.57
C ASP A 155 13.29 11.30 -11.99
N LEU A 156 13.09 11.32 -10.68
CA LEU A 156 12.37 10.28 -9.96
C LEU A 156 10.88 10.23 -10.35
N PRO A 157 10.14 11.34 -10.48
CA PRO A 157 8.77 11.31 -11.02
C PRO A 157 8.66 10.53 -12.34
N GLN A 158 9.53 10.83 -13.32
CA GLN A 158 9.53 10.13 -14.60
C GLN A 158 9.93 8.66 -14.47
N LEU A 159 10.89 8.35 -13.59
CA LEU A 159 11.28 6.96 -13.29
C LEU A 159 10.09 6.14 -12.77
N PHE A 160 9.34 6.67 -11.81
CA PHE A 160 8.16 6.00 -11.26
C PHE A 160 7.04 5.86 -12.29
N ALA A 161 6.76 6.91 -13.06
CA ALA A 161 5.76 6.86 -14.15
C ALA A 161 6.06 5.71 -15.13
N THR A 162 7.31 5.59 -15.58
CA THR A 162 7.78 4.53 -16.49
C THR A 162 7.55 3.12 -15.95
N HIS A 163 7.66 2.94 -14.63
CA HIS A 163 7.43 1.64 -13.99
C HIS A 163 5.95 1.35 -13.72
N LEU A 164 5.16 2.38 -13.41
CA LEU A 164 3.73 2.24 -13.13
C LEU A 164 2.88 2.02 -14.39
N GLU A 165 3.33 2.48 -15.55
CA GLU A 165 2.66 2.21 -16.84
C GLU A 165 2.71 0.73 -17.24
N LYS A 166 3.67 -0.03 -16.71
CA LYS A 166 3.83 -1.44 -17.03
C LYS A 166 2.83 -2.27 -16.23
N PRO A 167 2.17 -3.28 -16.84
CA PRO A 167 1.29 -4.17 -16.09
C PRO A 167 2.08 -4.87 -14.99
N SER A 168 1.42 -5.14 -13.87
CA SER A 168 2.03 -5.92 -12.79
C SER A 168 2.39 -7.33 -13.31
N GLY A 169 3.64 -7.72 -13.10
CA GLY A 169 4.18 -9.01 -13.46
C GLY A 169 3.92 -10.08 -12.41
N GLN A 170 4.06 -11.34 -12.83
CA GLN A 170 4.14 -12.44 -11.89
C GLN A 170 5.51 -12.43 -11.20
N LEU A 171 5.49 -12.47 -9.87
CA LEU A 171 6.70 -12.66 -9.07
C LEU A 171 7.09 -14.14 -9.19
N ASP A 172 8.11 -14.46 -9.98
CA ASP A 172 8.63 -15.83 -10.08
C ASP A 172 9.68 -16.07 -8.97
N LEU A 173 10.96 -15.80 -9.26
CA LEU A 173 12.06 -15.84 -8.30
C LEU A 173 12.89 -14.56 -8.40
N PHE A 174 13.02 -13.84 -7.28
CA PHE A 174 13.90 -12.68 -7.18
C PHE A 174 14.40 -12.51 -5.74
N GLY A 175 15.57 -11.90 -5.60
CA GLY A 175 16.12 -11.51 -4.31
C GLY A 175 15.97 -10.01 -4.08
N VAL A 176 15.85 -9.61 -2.81
CA VAL A 176 15.95 -8.21 -2.40
C VAL A 176 16.74 -8.11 -1.11
N SER A 177 17.47 -7.00 -0.94
CA SER A 177 18.10 -6.69 0.35
C SER A 177 17.03 -6.38 1.39
N GLY A 178 17.00 -7.16 2.48
CA GLY A 178 16.11 -6.92 3.61
C GLY A 178 16.33 -5.55 4.27
N GLU A 179 17.57 -5.05 4.26
CA GLU A 179 17.89 -3.71 4.77
C GLU A 179 17.25 -2.61 3.91
N LEU A 180 17.36 -2.74 2.59
CA LEU A 180 16.77 -1.76 1.66
C LEU A 180 15.24 -1.79 1.73
N LEU A 181 14.65 -2.99 1.76
CA LEU A 181 13.21 -3.15 1.91
C LEU A 181 12.70 -2.57 3.24
N ALA A 182 13.48 -2.72 4.32
CA ALA A 182 13.13 -2.16 5.63
C ALA A 182 13.08 -0.63 5.65
N ARG A 183 13.73 0.07 4.71
CA ARG A 183 13.62 1.54 4.61
C ARG A 183 12.20 1.97 4.24
N LEU A 184 11.54 1.20 3.37
CA LEU A 184 10.15 1.44 2.95
C LEU A 184 9.13 1.14 4.07
N LYS A 185 9.49 0.34 5.08
CA LYS A 185 8.68 0.15 6.30
C LYS A 185 8.37 1.48 7.01
N THR A 186 9.27 2.46 6.89
CA THR A 186 9.05 3.79 7.48
C THR A 186 7.80 4.44 6.92
N ALA A 187 7.54 4.29 5.62
CA ALA A 187 6.31 4.81 4.99
C ALA A 187 5.07 4.13 5.58
N ALA A 188 5.06 2.80 5.68
CA ALA A 188 3.96 2.06 6.30
C ALA A 188 3.66 2.51 7.75
N ARG A 189 4.69 2.87 8.52
CA ARG A 189 4.52 3.39 9.88
C ARG A 189 3.94 4.80 9.90
N VAL A 190 4.36 5.64 8.97
CA VAL A 190 4.08 7.08 8.95
C VAL A 190 2.68 7.37 8.37
N TYR A 191 2.25 6.59 7.38
CA TYR A 191 0.94 6.65 6.75
C TYR A 191 -0.03 5.60 7.30
N GLY A 192 0.19 5.08 8.51
CA GLY A 192 -0.31 3.79 9.04
C GLY A 192 -1.81 3.46 9.04
N ASP A 193 -2.63 4.31 8.44
CA ASP A 193 -4.00 4.00 8.02
C ASP A 193 -4.02 3.19 6.70
N GLU A 194 -2.98 3.30 5.88
CA GLU A 194 -2.86 2.65 4.57
C GLU A 194 -1.94 1.41 4.62
N PRO A 195 -2.31 0.28 3.98
CA PRO A 195 -1.43 -0.87 3.85
C PRO A 195 -0.26 -0.57 2.91
N LEU A 196 0.91 -1.15 3.20
CA LEU A 196 2.04 -1.15 2.27
C LEU A 196 1.81 -2.23 1.20
N VAL A 197 1.40 -1.81 0.01
CA VAL A 197 1.15 -2.71 -1.13
C VAL A 197 2.44 -2.87 -1.93
N LEU A 198 2.84 -4.11 -2.21
CA LEU A 198 4.01 -4.42 -3.03
C LEU A 198 3.61 -4.99 -4.38
N SER A 199 4.23 -4.51 -5.45
CA SER A 199 4.05 -4.99 -6.82
C SER A 199 5.37 -4.97 -7.57
N THR A 200 5.47 -5.74 -8.65
CA THR A 200 6.58 -5.66 -9.60
C THR A 200 6.03 -5.43 -11.01
N PRO A 201 6.63 -4.57 -11.83
CA PRO A 201 6.36 -4.53 -13.26
C PRO A 201 6.63 -5.88 -13.94
N GLY A 202 5.86 -6.22 -14.97
CA GLY A 202 6.04 -7.42 -15.81
C GLY A 202 7.26 -7.35 -16.72
N ALA A 203 8.46 -7.33 -16.13
CA ALA A 203 9.73 -7.40 -16.85
C ALA A 203 10.80 -8.14 -16.03
N GLU A 204 11.77 -8.75 -16.71
CA GLU A 204 12.94 -9.33 -16.04
C GLU A 204 13.69 -8.26 -15.24
N ARG A 205 14.06 -8.61 -14.00
CA ARG A 205 14.79 -7.73 -13.06
C ARG A 205 14.10 -6.39 -12.79
N ALA A 206 12.77 -6.36 -12.91
CA ALA A 206 11.99 -5.20 -12.54
C ALA A 206 12.12 -4.90 -11.03
N PRO A 207 12.05 -3.62 -10.64
CA PRO A 207 12.11 -3.25 -9.24
C PRO A 207 10.82 -3.62 -8.51
N ILE A 208 10.93 -3.79 -7.20
CA ILE A 208 9.77 -3.85 -6.33
C ILE A 208 9.27 -2.42 -6.13
N ILE A 209 8.01 -2.20 -6.49
CA ILE A 209 7.30 -0.97 -6.18
C ILE A 209 6.52 -1.20 -4.89
N ALA A 210 6.67 -0.29 -3.93
CA ALA A 210 5.84 -0.23 -2.74
C ALA A 210 4.94 1.01 -2.79
N ARG A 211 3.69 0.88 -2.34
CA ARG A 211 2.71 1.96 -2.30
C ARG A 211 2.07 2.03 -0.93
N CYS A 212 1.84 3.23 -0.41
CA CYS A 212 0.89 3.48 0.68
C CYS A 212 -0.13 4.50 0.18
N GLY A 213 -1.36 4.04 -0.09
CA GLY A 213 -2.40 4.87 -0.68
C GLY A 213 -1.97 5.55 -1.99
N ASP A 214 -2.35 6.82 -2.13
CA ASP A 214 -1.94 7.74 -3.20
C ASP A 214 -0.81 8.69 -2.78
N SER A 215 -0.41 8.66 -1.51
CA SER A 215 0.51 9.66 -0.94
C SER A 215 1.99 9.22 -0.95
N PHE A 216 2.28 7.93 -1.17
CA PHE A 216 3.65 7.43 -1.18
C PHE A 216 3.91 6.34 -2.21
N LEU A 217 5.05 6.47 -2.90
CA LEU A 217 5.65 5.44 -3.75
C LEU A 217 7.09 5.18 -3.33
N GLY A 218 7.47 3.91 -3.24
CA GLY A 218 8.83 3.45 -3.00
C GLY A 218 9.26 2.46 -4.07
N LEU A 219 10.56 2.40 -4.35
CA LEU A 219 11.16 1.50 -5.31
C LEU A 219 12.39 0.85 -4.67
N VAL A 220 12.52 -0.47 -4.81
CA VAL A 220 13.72 -1.22 -4.42
C VAL A 220 14.21 -2.05 -5.59
N MET A 221 15.48 -1.88 -5.94
CA MET A 221 16.12 -2.69 -6.98
C MET A 221 16.32 -4.14 -6.50
N PRO A 222 16.05 -5.15 -7.33
CA PRO A 222 16.34 -6.53 -7.00
C PRO A 222 17.85 -6.75 -6.96
N VAL A 223 18.28 -7.76 -6.18
CA VAL A 223 19.67 -8.21 -6.19
C VAL A 223 19.86 -9.36 -7.17
N ASN A 224 21.04 -9.43 -7.78
CA ASN A 224 21.42 -10.59 -8.56
C ASN A 224 21.74 -11.75 -7.60
N LEU A 225 21.00 -12.86 -7.73
CA LEU A 225 21.15 -14.02 -6.86
C LEU A 225 22.42 -14.82 -7.16
N GLY A 226 22.90 -14.82 -8.41
CA GLY A 226 24.10 -15.56 -8.81
C GLY A 226 24.08 -17.02 -8.30
N PRO A 227 25.15 -17.52 -7.65
CA PRO A 227 25.21 -18.88 -7.12
C PRO A 227 24.16 -19.22 -6.04
N ALA A 228 23.50 -18.22 -5.44
CA ALA A 228 22.45 -18.46 -4.46
C ALA A 228 21.18 -19.06 -5.11
N GLU A 229 21.04 -18.95 -6.43
CA GLU A 229 19.91 -19.54 -7.18
C GLU A 229 19.93 -21.08 -7.14
N ASP A 230 21.12 -21.69 -7.21
CA ASP A 230 21.28 -23.14 -7.08
C ASP A 230 20.92 -23.61 -5.65
N SER A 231 21.31 -22.82 -4.63
CA SER A 231 20.93 -23.07 -3.24
C SER A 231 19.42 -22.98 -3.05
N TYR A 232 18.75 -22.03 -3.70
CA TYR A 232 17.31 -21.86 -3.62
C TYR A 232 16.56 -23.13 -4.06
N GLN A 233 16.95 -23.74 -5.18
CA GLN A 233 16.30 -24.97 -5.66
C GLN A 233 16.50 -26.14 -4.70
N ALA A 234 17.70 -26.27 -4.12
CA ALA A 234 17.99 -27.28 -3.12
C ALA A 234 17.17 -27.08 -1.83
N ASP A 235 17.07 -25.83 -1.36
CA ASP A 235 16.28 -25.45 -0.19
C ASP A 235 14.78 -25.70 -0.43
N GLN A 236 14.27 -25.30 -1.59
CA GLN A 236 12.88 -25.51 -2.00
C GLN A 236 12.54 -27.02 -2.01
N ALA A 237 13.39 -27.85 -2.61
CA ALA A 237 13.21 -29.30 -2.62
C ALA A 237 13.28 -29.91 -1.20
N ALA A 238 14.16 -29.39 -0.34
CA ALA A 238 14.25 -29.82 1.05
C ALA A 238 12.97 -29.48 1.84
N TRP A 239 12.39 -28.30 1.63
CA TRP A 239 11.12 -27.89 2.23
C TRP A 239 9.94 -28.72 1.73
N GLN A 240 9.83 -28.96 0.42
CA GLN A 240 8.77 -29.79 -0.16
C GLN A 240 8.74 -31.21 0.41
N ARG A 241 9.90 -31.78 0.76
CA ARG A 241 9.98 -33.11 1.40
C ARG A 241 9.55 -33.10 2.88
N ARG A 242 9.69 -31.96 3.56
CA ARG A 242 9.40 -31.82 5.00
C ARG A 242 7.96 -31.39 5.27
N LEU A 243 7.37 -30.63 4.35
CA LEU A 243 6.00 -30.14 4.47
C LEU A 243 4.99 -31.21 4.02
N PRO A 244 3.80 -31.26 4.63
CA PRO A 244 2.75 -32.16 4.19
C PRO A 244 2.29 -31.78 2.78
N VAL A 245 1.91 -32.79 1.98
CA VAL A 245 1.30 -32.55 0.66
C VAL A 245 0.01 -31.76 0.88
N PRO A 246 -0.17 -30.59 0.21
CA PRO A 246 -1.40 -29.83 0.35
C PRO A 246 -2.57 -30.71 -0.07
N SER A 247 -3.55 -30.86 0.83
CA SER A 247 -4.80 -31.53 0.51
C SER A 247 -5.48 -30.70 -0.56
N VAL A 248 -5.39 -31.12 -1.82
CA VAL A 248 -6.17 -30.52 -2.90
C VAL A 248 -7.63 -30.74 -2.50
N THR A 249 -8.24 -29.70 -1.93
CA THR A 249 -9.69 -29.61 -1.91
C THR A 249 -10.04 -29.66 -3.38
N LYS A 250 -10.66 -30.74 -3.86
CA LYS A 250 -11.31 -30.70 -5.16
C LYS A 250 -12.16 -29.45 -5.09
N VAL A 251 -11.75 -28.41 -5.81
CA VAL A 251 -12.62 -27.29 -6.12
C VAL A 251 -13.65 -27.96 -7.01
N VAL A 252 -14.70 -28.50 -6.39
CA VAL A 252 -15.91 -28.77 -7.14
C VAL A 252 -16.29 -27.40 -7.63
N GLU A 253 -16.23 -27.18 -8.94
CA GLU A 253 -16.62 -25.92 -9.55
C GLU A 253 -18.06 -25.66 -9.10
N LEU A 254 -18.23 -24.78 -8.11
CA LEU A 254 -19.54 -24.52 -7.52
C LEU A 254 -20.53 -24.04 -8.60
N ASP A 255 -20.02 -23.49 -9.70
CA ASP A 255 -20.80 -23.05 -10.84
C ASP A 255 -21.43 -24.22 -11.64
N GLU A 256 -20.80 -25.40 -11.67
CA GLU A 256 -21.41 -26.62 -12.25
C GLU A 256 -22.58 -27.13 -11.40
N ILE A 257 -22.51 -27.00 -10.07
CA ILE A 257 -23.59 -27.39 -9.15
C ILE A 257 -24.78 -26.44 -9.29
N VAL A 258 -24.52 -25.14 -9.43
CA VAL A 258 -25.56 -24.09 -9.53
C VAL A 258 -26.23 -24.06 -10.92
N GLY A 259 -25.52 -24.50 -11.97
CA GLY A 259 -26.04 -24.56 -13.35
C GLY A 259 -26.92 -25.77 -13.67
N ARG A 260 -26.94 -26.81 -12.83
CA ARG A 260 -27.90 -27.92 -12.95
C ARG A 260 -29.27 -27.41 -12.50
N GLY A 261 -30.12 -27.06 -13.46
CA GLY A 261 -31.51 -26.71 -13.19
C GLY A 261 -32.18 -27.82 -12.38
N ALA A 262 -32.32 -27.62 -11.07
CA ALA A 262 -32.97 -28.56 -10.17
C ALA A 262 -34.49 -28.39 -10.35
N GLU A 263 -35.11 -29.36 -11.00
CA GLU A 263 -36.52 -29.28 -11.40
C GLU A 263 -37.46 -29.72 -10.26
N ASN A 264 -36.94 -30.46 -9.28
CA ASN A 264 -37.69 -30.96 -8.13
C ASN A 264 -37.02 -30.66 -6.77
N ASP A 265 -37.81 -30.79 -5.70
CA ASP A 265 -37.38 -30.48 -4.33
C ASP A 265 -36.23 -31.39 -3.81
N ASP A 266 -36.10 -32.60 -4.35
CA ASP A 266 -35.03 -33.54 -3.96
C ASP A 266 -33.68 -33.17 -4.57
N GLU A 267 -33.66 -32.72 -5.83
CA GLU A 267 -32.48 -32.21 -6.51
C GLU A 267 -31.96 -30.94 -5.84
N VAL A 268 -32.86 -29.99 -5.49
CA VAL A 268 -32.49 -28.78 -4.75
C VAL A 268 -31.87 -29.13 -3.39
N ARG A 269 -32.38 -30.16 -2.73
CA ARG A 269 -31.88 -30.62 -1.43
C ARG A 269 -30.51 -31.31 -1.54
N ARG A 270 -30.28 -32.12 -2.56
CA ARG A 270 -28.95 -32.71 -2.85
C ARG A 270 -27.93 -31.63 -3.20
N ALA A 271 -28.28 -30.69 -4.08
CA ALA A 271 -27.43 -29.55 -4.40
C ALA A 271 -27.09 -28.71 -3.15
N ALA A 272 -28.07 -28.53 -2.23
CA ALA A 272 -27.80 -27.87 -0.95
C ALA A 272 -26.81 -28.63 -0.08
N ALA A 273 -26.88 -29.96 -0.01
CA ALA A 273 -25.92 -30.79 0.72
C ALA A 273 -24.51 -30.66 0.12
N GLU A 274 -24.39 -30.75 -1.21
CA GLU A 274 -23.12 -30.58 -1.93
C GLU A 274 -22.50 -29.21 -1.64
N ILE A 275 -23.27 -28.12 -1.75
CA ILE A 275 -22.80 -26.76 -1.49
C ILE A 275 -22.36 -26.61 -0.04
N VAL A 276 -23.15 -27.09 0.92
CA VAL A 276 -22.84 -26.95 2.35
C VAL A 276 -21.59 -27.75 2.72
N VAL A 277 -21.40 -28.95 2.17
CA VAL A 277 -20.19 -29.75 2.38
C VAL A 277 -18.98 -29.12 1.71
N ALA A 278 -19.11 -28.61 0.49
CA ALA A 278 -18.00 -27.92 -0.18
C ALA A 278 -17.57 -26.65 0.58
N VAL A 279 -18.53 -25.87 1.08
CA VAL A 279 -18.28 -24.56 1.73
C VAL A 279 -18.03 -24.68 3.25
N GLN A 280 -18.28 -25.86 3.84
CA GLN A 280 -18.05 -26.19 5.26
C GLN A 280 -18.86 -25.35 6.28
N PHE A 281 -19.92 -24.67 5.85
CA PHE A 281 -20.92 -24.05 6.74
C PHE A 281 -22.31 -24.01 6.10
N GLY A 282 -23.36 -24.19 6.91
CA GLY A 282 -24.75 -24.19 6.46
C GLY A 282 -25.53 -22.95 6.90
N SER A 283 -25.89 -22.07 5.96
CA SER A 283 -26.76 -20.91 6.24
C SER A 283 -27.88 -20.74 5.21
N ALA A 284 -29.07 -20.34 5.68
CA ALA A 284 -30.23 -20.15 4.81
C ALA A 284 -30.00 -19.04 3.77
N ALA A 285 -29.33 -17.94 4.14
CA ALA A 285 -29.00 -16.85 3.22
C ALA A 285 -27.97 -17.25 2.15
N MET A 286 -27.04 -18.16 2.45
CA MET A 286 -26.13 -18.73 1.45
C MET A 286 -26.91 -19.60 0.46
N LEU A 287 -27.72 -20.54 0.96
CA LEU A 287 -28.51 -21.44 0.12
C LEU A 287 -29.53 -20.67 -0.74
N GLN A 288 -30.15 -19.62 -0.20
CA GLN A 288 -31.05 -18.72 -0.93
C GLN A 288 -30.36 -18.12 -2.16
N ARG A 289 -29.16 -17.54 -1.97
CA ARG A 289 -28.39 -16.90 -3.05
C ARG A 289 -27.81 -17.91 -4.04
N ARG A 290 -27.31 -19.05 -3.55
CA ARG A 290 -26.63 -20.05 -4.38
C ARG A 290 -27.60 -20.91 -5.20
N LEU A 291 -28.79 -21.22 -4.68
CA LEU A 291 -29.77 -22.07 -5.37
C LEU A 291 -30.91 -21.28 -6.03
N GLY A 292 -30.92 -19.94 -5.92
CA GLY A 292 -31.99 -19.11 -6.48
C GLY A 292 -33.38 -19.35 -5.86
N ILE A 293 -33.44 -19.92 -4.66
CA ILE A 293 -34.69 -20.27 -3.97
C ILE A 293 -35.12 -19.20 -2.96
N GLY A 294 -36.39 -19.17 -2.57
CA GLY A 294 -36.87 -18.29 -1.51
C GLY A 294 -36.31 -18.65 -0.11
N TYR A 295 -36.16 -17.64 0.77
CA TYR A 295 -35.56 -17.82 2.10
C TYR A 295 -36.27 -18.90 2.95
N LYS A 296 -37.61 -18.94 2.95
CA LYS A 296 -38.39 -19.99 3.65
C LYS A 296 -38.04 -21.40 3.16
N LYS A 297 -37.81 -21.56 1.85
CA LYS A 297 -37.40 -22.83 1.24
C LYS A 297 -35.98 -23.19 1.66
N ALA A 298 -35.07 -22.23 1.67
CA ALA A 298 -33.70 -22.41 2.14
C ALA A 298 -33.62 -22.81 3.64
N GLU A 299 -34.43 -22.20 4.50
CA GLU A 299 -34.50 -22.58 5.92
C GLU A 299 -35.07 -23.99 6.10
N ARG A 300 -36.12 -24.34 5.35
CA ARG A 300 -36.69 -25.71 5.34
C ARG A 300 -35.64 -26.74 4.92
N ILE A 301 -34.90 -26.49 3.85
CA ILE A 301 -33.85 -27.40 3.36
C ILE A 301 -32.74 -27.54 4.40
N LEU A 302 -32.31 -26.44 5.03
CA LEU A 302 -31.27 -26.50 6.04
C LEU A 302 -31.71 -27.32 7.28
N ASN A 303 -32.99 -27.26 7.65
CA ASN A 303 -33.58 -28.13 8.69
C ASN A 303 -33.60 -29.60 8.25
N GLN A 304 -33.92 -29.88 6.98
CA GLN A 304 -33.88 -31.25 6.45
C GLN A 304 -32.46 -31.83 6.45
N LEU A 305 -31.44 -31.01 6.15
CA LEU A 305 -30.04 -31.41 6.25
C LEU A 305 -29.60 -31.67 7.70
N GLU A 306 -30.20 -30.98 8.68
CA GLU A 306 -29.95 -31.24 10.11
C GLU A 306 -30.56 -32.58 10.53
N LEU A 307 -31.82 -32.84 10.14
CA LEU A 307 -32.51 -34.10 10.42
C LEU A 307 -31.79 -35.30 9.79
N ALA A 308 -31.27 -35.13 8.57
CA ALA A 308 -30.46 -36.13 7.90
C ALA A 308 -29.06 -36.33 8.53
N GLY A 309 -28.61 -35.44 9.41
CA GLY A 309 -27.27 -35.52 10.01
C GLY A 309 -26.15 -35.02 9.09
N VAL A 310 -26.46 -34.21 8.06
CA VAL A 310 -25.46 -33.55 7.20
C VAL A 310 -24.89 -32.30 7.88
N VAL A 311 -25.73 -31.59 8.63
CA VAL A 311 -25.32 -30.42 9.43
C VAL A 311 -25.74 -30.58 10.89
N GLY A 312 -25.02 -29.92 11.78
CA GLY A 312 -25.33 -29.86 13.21
C GLY A 312 -26.49 -28.92 13.55
N PRO A 313 -26.88 -28.87 14.83
CA PRO A 313 -28.08 -28.16 15.27
C PRO A 313 -27.99 -26.64 15.12
N LYS A 314 -29.15 -25.99 15.03
CA LYS A 314 -29.25 -24.51 14.96
C LYS A 314 -28.65 -23.88 16.23
N GLN A 315 -27.66 -23.01 16.06
CA GLN A 315 -27.05 -22.24 17.16
C GLN A 315 -27.35 -20.74 16.99
N GLY A 316 -28.55 -20.33 17.43
CA GLY A 316 -28.99 -18.93 17.31
C GLY A 316 -29.00 -18.43 15.86
N SER A 317 -28.30 -17.32 15.60
CA SER A 317 -28.15 -16.73 14.28
C SER A 317 -26.91 -17.20 13.50
N ARG A 318 -26.07 -18.07 14.10
CA ARG A 318 -24.84 -18.54 13.46
C ARG A 318 -25.12 -19.63 12.41
N ALA A 319 -24.22 -19.74 11.43
CA ALA A 319 -24.23 -20.83 10.46
C ALA A 319 -24.05 -22.18 11.16
N ARG A 320 -24.69 -23.22 10.61
CA ARG A 320 -24.61 -24.58 11.15
C ARG A 320 -23.28 -25.21 10.77
N LYS A 321 -22.71 -25.95 11.73
CA LYS A 321 -21.50 -26.75 11.52
C LYS A 321 -21.82 -27.92 10.58
N VAL A 322 -20.95 -28.23 9.65
CA VAL A 322 -21.08 -29.38 8.74
C VAL A 322 -20.46 -30.62 9.40
N LEU A 323 -21.13 -31.76 9.30
CA LEU A 323 -20.71 -33.00 9.95
C LEU A 323 -19.83 -33.89 9.06
N PHE A 324 -19.67 -33.52 7.80
CA PHE A 324 -18.84 -34.16 6.79
C PHE A 324 -17.66 -33.27 6.41
N SER A 325 -16.52 -33.90 6.07
CA SER A 325 -15.37 -33.17 5.54
C SER A 325 -15.67 -32.67 4.12
N ALA A 326 -14.96 -31.62 3.66
CA ALA A 326 -15.19 -31.04 2.34
C ALA A 326 -14.98 -32.03 1.18
N THR A 327 -14.26 -33.13 1.43
CA THR A 327 -13.98 -34.20 0.46
C THR A 327 -15.02 -35.32 0.48
N ASP A 328 -15.87 -35.40 1.50
CA ASP A 328 -16.83 -36.49 1.70
C ASP A 328 -18.27 -36.08 1.31
N VAL A 329 -18.41 -35.58 0.08
CA VAL A 329 -19.70 -35.21 -0.50
C VAL A 329 -20.56 -36.45 -0.75
N GLU A 330 -19.96 -37.54 -1.22
CA GLU A 330 -20.64 -38.81 -1.47
C GLU A 330 -21.22 -39.41 -0.19
N GLY A 331 -20.48 -39.38 0.94
CA GLY A 331 -20.98 -39.81 2.24
C GLY A 331 -22.15 -38.95 2.73
N ALA A 332 -22.07 -37.64 2.54
CA ALA A 332 -23.17 -36.73 2.89
C ALA A 332 -24.44 -36.97 2.06
N LEU A 333 -24.29 -37.22 0.75
CA LEU A 333 -25.41 -37.55 -0.14
C LEU A 333 -26.02 -38.92 0.19
N ALA A 334 -25.18 -39.93 0.46
CA ALA A 334 -25.66 -41.25 0.88
C ALA A 334 -26.45 -41.17 2.21
N GLN A 335 -25.97 -40.37 3.16
CA GLN A 335 -26.65 -40.11 4.43
C GLN A 335 -28.02 -39.41 4.21
N LEU A 336 -28.06 -38.41 3.33
CA LEU A 336 -29.29 -37.72 2.96
C LEU A 336 -30.33 -38.66 2.31
N ASP A 337 -29.86 -39.59 1.49
CA ASP A 337 -30.71 -40.54 0.76
C ASP A 337 -31.29 -41.61 1.67
N GLN A 338 -30.49 -42.13 2.62
CA GLN A 338 -30.96 -43.08 3.64
C GLN A 338 -32.09 -42.47 4.49
N HIS A 339 -31.98 -41.19 4.85
CA HIS A 339 -33.01 -40.50 5.62
C HIS A 339 -34.30 -40.31 4.81
N THR A 340 -34.20 -40.10 3.50
CA THR A 340 -35.36 -39.93 2.61
C THR A 340 -36.11 -41.23 2.37
N ALA A 341 -35.42 -42.37 2.36
CA ALA A 341 -36.02 -43.69 2.20
C ALA A 341 -36.78 -44.18 3.44
N GLY A 342 -36.42 -43.68 4.64
CA GLY A 342 -37.09 -44.03 5.90
C GLY A 342 -38.39 -43.27 6.19
N ASP A 343 -38.67 -42.19 5.44
CA ASP A 343 -39.82 -41.30 5.60
C ASP A 343 -40.99 -41.59 4.62
N LYS A 344 -40.84 -42.59 3.74
CA LYS A 344 -41.87 -43.07 2.80
C LYS A 344 -42.52 -44.37 3.27
#